data_AF-A0A7S3AUD6-F1
#
_entry.id   AF-A0A7S3AUD6-F1
#
_cell.length_a   1.000
_cell.length_b   1.000
_cell.length_c   1.000
_cell.angle_alpha   90.00
_cell.angle_beta   90.00
_cell.angle_gamma   90.00
#
_symmetry.space_group_name_H-M   'P 1'
#
loop_
_entity.id
_entity.type
_entity.pdbx_description
1 polymer ?
#
loop_
_entity_poly.entity_id
_entity_poly.type
_entity_poly.pdbx_seq_one_letter_code
_entity_poly.pdbx_strand_id
1 'polypeptide(L)'
;FKLLRVFRALRLIKLVRLLKGSRIAKRWETHLAIDYSLISLCKAFGGVFTIAHWMACLWILQATIVETPEKTWLNPNYCAEILPVGDETSSHWQCEHHAVIYAAGLYWSIMSITSIGYGDISATPANPWEQTVASALMITGAIMWAQLIGTFCGV
;
A
#
# COMPACT_ATOMS: atom_id res chain seq x y z
N PHE A 1 2.96 6.88 22.15
CA PHE A 1 2.08 6.32 21.09
C PHE A 1 2.79 5.92 19.79
N LYS A 2 3.86 6.61 19.33
CA LYS A 2 4.62 6.27 18.10
C LYS A 2 5.26 4.87 18.10
N LEU A 3 5.82 4.43 19.24
CA LEU A 3 6.42 3.10 19.40
C LEU A 3 5.45 1.95 19.16
N LEU A 4 4.17 2.07 19.54
CA LEU A 4 3.17 1.02 19.33
C LEU A 4 2.85 0.79 17.84
N ARG A 5 2.92 1.85 17.00
CA ARG A 5 2.75 1.73 15.54
C ARG A 5 3.96 1.03 14.90
N VAL A 6 5.17 1.32 15.36
CA VAL A 6 6.41 0.63 14.93
C VAL A 6 6.41 -0.84 15.37
N PHE A 7 5.96 -1.15 16.58
CA PHE A 7 5.79 -2.53 17.04
C PHE A 7 4.72 -3.30 16.25
N ARG A 8 3.67 -2.64 15.75
CA ARG A 8 2.73 -3.24 14.80
C ARG A 8 3.35 -3.44 13.42
N ALA A 9 4.18 -2.52 12.94
CA ALA A 9 4.93 -2.68 11.69
C ALA A 9 5.94 -3.84 11.77
N LEU A 10 6.56 -4.11 12.93
CA LEU A 10 7.37 -5.33 13.15
C LEU A 10 6.57 -6.62 12.96
N ARG A 11 5.24 -6.58 13.12
CA ARG A 11 4.38 -7.73 12.81
C ARG A 11 4.34 -8.04 11.29
N LEU A 12 4.71 -7.09 10.43
CA LEU A 12 4.90 -7.30 8.98
C LEU A 12 6.08 -8.23 8.69
N ILE A 13 7.03 -8.44 9.61
CA ILE A 13 8.05 -9.52 9.48
C ILE A 13 7.39 -10.89 9.40
N LYS A 14 6.16 -11.06 9.93
CA LYS A 14 5.39 -12.30 9.74
C LYS A 14 5.02 -12.55 8.27
N LEU A 15 5.08 -11.55 7.38
CA LEU A 15 4.89 -11.73 5.94
C LEU A 15 6.01 -12.59 5.31
N VAL A 16 7.18 -12.71 5.96
CA VAL A 16 8.20 -13.71 5.59
C VAL A 16 7.64 -15.14 5.67
N ARG A 17 6.61 -15.39 6.49
CA ARG A 17 5.91 -16.69 6.52
C ARG A 17 5.04 -16.91 5.27
N LEU A 18 4.58 -15.86 4.59
CA LEU A 18 3.88 -16.01 3.29
C LEU A 18 4.83 -16.52 2.20
N LEU A 19 6.12 -16.19 2.27
CA LEU A 19 7.14 -16.80 1.40
C LEU A 19 7.28 -18.32 1.65
N LYS A 20 7.03 -18.79 2.89
CA LYS A 20 6.91 -20.22 3.18
C LYS A 20 5.61 -20.81 2.61
N GLY A 21 4.52 -20.07 2.64
CA GLY A 21 3.24 -20.43 2.00
C GLY A 21 3.37 -20.61 0.48
N SER A 22 4.17 -19.78 -0.19
CA SER A 22 4.49 -19.93 -1.62
C SER A 22 5.14 -21.29 -1.96
N ARG A 23 6.01 -21.80 -1.08
CA ARG A 23 6.62 -23.14 -1.25
C ARG A 23 5.59 -24.26 -1.08
N ILE A 24 4.62 -24.08 -0.19
CA ILE A 24 3.52 -25.03 0.00
C ILE A 24 2.57 -24.98 -1.19
N ALA A 25 2.23 -23.80 -1.71
CA ALA A 25 1.40 -23.66 -2.92
C ALA A 25 2.00 -24.38 -4.14
N LYS A 26 3.34 -24.40 -4.26
CA LYS A 26 4.06 -25.17 -5.28
C LYS A 26 3.92 -26.68 -5.13
N ARG A 27 3.69 -27.18 -3.91
CA ARG A 27 3.45 -28.61 -3.61
C ARG A 27 2.00 -29.02 -3.86
N TRP A 28 1.04 -28.11 -3.72
CA TRP A 28 -0.37 -28.37 -4.07
C TRP A 28 -0.61 -28.34 -5.58
N GLU A 29 0.15 -27.53 -6.31
CA GLU A 29 0.13 -27.44 -7.77
C GLU A 29 0.43 -28.77 -8.46
N THR A 30 1.26 -29.64 -7.88
CA THR A 30 1.57 -30.96 -8.45
C THR A 30 0.46 -32.00 -8.22
N HIS A 31 -0.53 -31.72 -7.37
CA HIS A 31 -1.60 -32.66 -7.02
C HIS A 31 -2.96 -32.36 -7.68
N LEU A 32 -3.13 -31.17 -8.28
CA LEU A 32 -4.37 -30.79 -8.95
C LEU A 32 -4.19 -30.87 -10.48
N ALA A 33 -5.06 -31.63 -11.15
CA ALA A 33 -5.11 -31.78 -12.60
C ALA A 33 -5.74 -30.53 -13.28
N ILE A 34 -5.23 -29.34 -12.96
CA ILE A 34 -5.67 -28.06 -13.53
C ILE A 34 -4.59 -27.58 -14.50
N ASP A 35 -5.01 -26.90 -15.57
CA ASP A 35 -4.10 -26.29 -16.55
C ASP A 35 -3.07 -25.38 -15.85
N TYR A 36 -1.80 -25.69 -16.08
CA TYR A 36 -0.66 -24.98 -15.51
C TYR A 36 -0.73 -23.47 -15.80
N SER A 37 -1.18 -23.11 -17.01
CA SER A 37 -1.38 -21.74 -17.46
C SER A 37 -2.38 -20.96 -16.60
N LEU A 38 -3.53 -21.56 -16.27
CA LEU A 38 -4.56 -20.91 -15.44
C LEU A 38 -4.06 -20.72 -14.00
N ILE A 39 -3.35 -21.70 -13.44
CA ILE A 39 -2.75 -21.58 -12.11
C ILE A 39 -1.72 -20.45 -12.06
N SER A 40 -0.84 -20.37 -13.06
CA SER A 40 0.18 -19.33 -13.16
C SER A 40 -0.46 -17.94 -13.21
N LEU A 41 -1.52 -17.79 -14.00
CA LEU A 41 -2.26 -16.54 -14.11
C LEU A 41 -2.96 -16.15 -12.79
N CYS A 42 -3.67 -17.09 -12.16
CA CYS A 42 -4.32 -16.88 -10.85
C CYS A 42 -3.31 -16.47 -9.77
N LYS A 43 -2.12 -17.08 -9.75
CA LYS A 43 -1.03 -16.70 -8.83
C LYS A 43 -0.52 -15.30 -9.11
N ALA A 44 -0.35 -14.93 -10.38
CA ALA A 44 0.11 -13.61 -10.77
C ALA A 44 -0.90 -12.52 -10.33
N PHE A 45 -2.20 -12.72 -10.57
CA PHE A 45 -3.23 -11.81 -10.08
C PHE A 45 -3.27 -11.72 -8.55
N GLY A 46 -3.23 -12.85 -7.84
CA GLY A 46 -3.16 -12.87 -6.37
C GLY A 46 -1.93 -12.13 -5.83
N GLY A 47 -0.80 -12.23 -6.53
CA GLY A 47 0.42 -11.48 -6.26
C GLY A 47 0.21 -9.97 -6.36
N VAL A 48 -0.44 -9.50 -7.44
CA VAL A 48 -0.75 -8.08 -7.65
C VAL A 48 -1.62 -7.52 -6.53
N PHE A 49 -2.70 -8.21 -6.14
CA PHE A 49 -3.56 -7.75 -5.03
C PHE A 49 -2.79 -7.67 -3.70
N THR A 50 -1.91 -8.63 -3.44
CA THR A 50 -1.10 -8.64 -2.21
C THR A 50 -0.12 -7.48 -2.17
N ILE A 51 0.57 -7.21 -3.29
CA ILE A 51 1.49 -6.08 -3.41
C ILE A 51 0.74 -4.74 -3.34
N ALA A 52 -0.43 -4.63 -3.99
CA ALA A 52 -1.27 -3.44 -3.90
C ALA A 52 -1.69 -3.13 -2.45
N HIS A 53 -2.09 -4.14 -1.69
CA HIS A 53 -2.39 -3.99 -0.26
C HIS A 53 -1.16 -3.52 0.54
N TRP A 54 0.01 -4.10 0.31
CA TRP A 54 1.23 -3.70 1.02
C TRP A 54 1.66 -2.28 0.66
N MET A 55 1.62 -1.91 -0.62
CA MET A 55 1.88 -0.54 -1.06
C MET A 55 0.92 0.44 -0.39
N ALA A 56 -0.37 0.11 -0.32
CA ALA A 56 -1.38 0.95 0.31
C ALA A 56 -1.12 1.13 1.80
N CYS A 57 -0.85 0.03 2.51
CA CYS A 57 -0.53 0.08 3.93
C CYS A 57 0.75 0.85 4.21
N LEU A 58 1.80 0.72 3.40
CA LEU A 58 3.04 1.48 3.55
C LEU A 58 2.81 2.97 3.25
N TRP A 59 2.01 3.29 2.24
CA TRP A 59 1.65 4.65 1.88
C TRP A 59 0.85 5.37 2.96
N ILE A 60 -0.08 4.67 3.62
CA ILE A 60 -0.82 5.19 4.78
C ILE A 60 0.08 5.26 6.03
N LEU A 61 0.90 4.24 6.25
CA LEU A 61 1.77 4.19 7.41
C LEU A 61 2.78 5.33 7.41
N GLN A 62 3.41 5.62 6.26
CA GLN A 62 4.39 6.71 6.18
C GLN A 62 3.76 8.07 6.53
N ALA A 63 2.55 8.34 6.03
CA ALA A 63 1.84 9.59 6.29
C ALA A 63 1.37 9.72 7.76
N THR A 64 1.02 8.62 8.40
CA THR A 64 0.57 8.61 9.81
C THR A 64 1.71 8.57 10.83
N ILE A 65 2.96 8.35 10.41
CA ILE A 65 4.14 8.40 11.30
C ILE A 65 4.64 9.84 11.47
N VAL A 66 4.46 10.70 10.47
CA VAL A 66 4.86 12.11 10.51
C VAL A 66 3.97 12.91 11.48
N GLU A 67 4.55 13.91 12.14
CA GLU A 67 3.86 14.70 13.18
C GLU A 67 2.72 15.58 12.65
N THR A 68 2.75 15.92 11.36
CA THR A 68 1.72 16.72 10.69
C THR A 68 1.11 15.95 9.52
N PRO A 69 0.14 15.05 9.76
CA PRO A 69 -0.52 14.26 8.72
C PRO A 69 -1.13 15.14 7.62
N GLU A 70 -1.69 16.31 7.95
CA GLU A 70 -2.29 17.24 6.98
C GLU A 70 -1.32 17.75 5.88
N LYS A 71 0.00 17.72 6.15
CA LYS A 71 1.05 18.15 5.20
C LYS A 71 1.58 17.00 4.33
N THR A 72 0.98 15.82 4.48
CA THR A 72 1.27 14.62 3.69
C THR A 72 0.23 14.49 2.58
N TRP A 73 0.26 13.39 1.82
CA TRP A 73 -0.83 13.08 0.90
C TRP A 73 -2.20 12.94 1.59
N LEU A 74 -2.23 12.68 2.90
CA LEU A 74 -3.42 12.81 3.76
C LEU A 74 -3.69 14.30 3.97
N ASN A 75 -4.13 14.95 2.90
CA ASN A 75 -4.48 16.37 2.88
C ASN A 75 -5.56 16.74 3.91
N PRO A 76 -5.91 18.04 3.97
CA PRO A 76 -7.10 18.63 4.56
C PRO A 76 -8.31 17.72 4.81
N ASN A 77 -8.66 17.03 3.72
CA ASN A 77 -9.91 16.32 3.55
C ASN A 77 -9.90 14.93 4.20
N TYR A 78 -8.73 14.38 4.52
CA TYR A 78 -8.61 13.06 5.15
C TYR A 78 -8.21 13.15 6.61
N CYS A 79 -7.37 14.12 6.98
CA CYS A 79 -7.07 14.39 8.38
C CYS A 79 -6.64 15.85 8.56
N ALA A 80 -7.31 16.54 9.49
CA ALA A 80 -7.03 17.93 9.81
C ALA A 80 -6.90 18.13 11.32
N GLU A 81 -6.07 19.09 11.70
CA GLU A 81 -6.04 19.61 13.06
C GLU A 81 -7.22 20.57 13.26
N ILE A 82 -8.09 20.26 14.25
CA ILE A 82 -9.24 21.11 14.57
C ILE A 82 -8.96 21.85 15.87
N LEU A 83 -9.11 23.18 15.81
CA LEU A 83 -9.10 24.08 16.96
C LEU A 83 -10.54 24.24 17.48
N PRO A 84 -10.82 23.92 18.75
CA PRO A 84 -12.14 24.13 19.31
C PRO A 84 -12.44 25.63 19.42
N VAL A 85 -13.66 26.02 19.04
CA VAL A 85 -14.13 27.40 19.12
C VAL A 85 -14.16 27.83 20.59
N GLY A 86 -13.27 28.75 20.98
CA GLY A 86 -13.20 29.33 22.33
C GLY A 86 -12.09 28.80 23.24
N ASP A 87 -11.27 27.84 22.77
CA ASP A 87 -10.07 27.39 23.48
C ASP A 87 -8.93 27.12 22.48
N GLU A 88 -8.06 28.12 22.28
CA GLU A 88 -6.93 28.03 21.36
C GLU A 88 -5.78 27.14 21.87
N THR A 89 -5.91 26.56 23.07
CA THR A 89 -4.84 25.77 23.69
C THR A 89 -4.96 24.27 23.48
N SER A 90 -6.12 23.77 23.03
CA SER A 90 -6.40 22.33 22.90
C SER A 90 -6.70 21.91 21.46
N SER A 91 -5.66 21.73 20.65
CA SER A 91 -5.82 21.17 19.30
C SER A 91 -5.99 19.65 19.32
N HIS A 92 -6.91 19.13 18.52
CA HIS A 92 -7.12 17.68 18.36
C HIS A 92 -7.18 17.28 16.89
N TRP A 93 -6.56 16.15 16.56
CA TRP A 93 -6.58 15.59 15.21
C TRP A 93 -7.90 14.85 14.94
N GLN A 94 -8.67 15.33 13.97
CA GLN A 94 -9.82 14.59 13.45
C GLN A 94 -9.45 14.01 12.09
N CYS A 95 -9.37 12.69 12.02
CA CYS A 95 -9.17 11.97 10.76
C CYS A 95 -10.44 11.21 10.37
N GLU A 96 -10.62 11.03 9.07
CA GLU A 96 -11.69 10.24 8.47
C GLU A 96 -11.66 8.75 8.90
N HIS A 97 -12.77 8.06 8.67
CA HIS A 97 -12.88 6.64 9.00
C HIS A 97 -11.80 5.81 8.28
N HIS A 98 -11.18 4.86 8.99
CA HIS A 98 -10.06 4.04 8.49
C HIS A 98 -10.34 3.36 7.14
N ALA A 99 -11.60 3.01 6.85
CA ALA A 99 -11.98 2.41 5.57
C ALA A 99 -11.85 3.39 4.40
N VAL A 100 -12.15 4.68 4.61
CA VAL A 100 -12.04 5.74 3.58
C VAL A 100 -10.57 5.97 3.24
N ILE A 101 -9.73 6.12 4.27
CA ILE A 101 -8.28 6.27 4.10
C ILE A 101 -7.66 5.04 3.42
N TYR A 102 -8.09 3.84 3.80
CA TYR A 102 -7.64 2.60 3.18
C TYR A 102 -8.04 2.51 1.71
N ALA A 103 -9.29 2.84 1.37
CA ALA A 103 -9.76 2.85 -0.02
C ALA A 103 -8.96 3.83 -0.88
N ALA A 104 -8.67 5.03 -0.37
CA ALA A 104 -7.84 6.03 -1.05
C ALA A 104 -6.39 5.53 -1.27
N GLY A 105 -5.76 4.94 -0.24
CA GLY A 105 -4.41 4.38 -0.37
C GLY A 105 -4.33 3.17 -1.31
N LEU A 106 -5.38 2.33 -1.33
CA LEU A 106 -5.47 1.20 -2.26
C LEU A 106 -5.64 1.68 -3.70
N TYR A 107 -6.49 2.67 -3.91
CA TYR A 107 -6.68 3.33 -5.21
C TYR A 107 -5.35 3.91 -5.72
N TRP A 108 -4.60 4.66 -4.89
CA TRP A 108 -3.26 5.14 -5.23
C TRP A 108 -2.30 4.02 -5.62
N SER A 109 -2.33 2.91 -4.88
CA SER A 109 -1.45 1.76 -5.12
C SER A 109 -1.77 1.06 -6.42
N ILE A 110 -3.05 0.84 -6.70
CA ILE A 110 -3.50 0.20 -7.95
C ILE A 110 -3.11 1.08 -9.14
N MET A 111 -3.41 2.39 -9.10
CA MET A 111 -3.01 3.32 -10.16
C MET A 111 -1.51 3.32 -10.43
N SER A 112 -0.71 3.24 -9.36
CA SER A 112 0.75 3.23 -9.45
C SER A 112 1.27 1.92 -10.06
N ILE A 113 0.70 0.78 -9.67
CA ILE A 113 1.08 -0.54 -10.21
C ILE A 113 0.68 -0.64 -11.68
N THR A 114 -0.54 -0.21 -12.03
CA THR A 114 -1.06 -0.33 -13.41
C THR A 114 -0.62 0.83 -14.31
N SER A 115 0.20 1.76 -13.81
CA SER A 115 0.69 2.93 -14.54
C SER A 115 -0.40 3.87 -15.09
N ILE A 116 -1.60 3.88 -14.48
CA ILE A 116 -2.70 4.78 -14.89
C ILE A 116 -2.40 6.22 -14.44
N GLY A 117 -2.04 6.40 -13.17
CA GLY A 117 -1.52 7.66 -12.63
C GLY A 117 -2.39 8.92 -12.85
N TYR A 118 -3.64 8.94 -12.36
CA TYR A 118 -4.51 10.12 -12.48
C TYR A 118 -3.96 11.39 -11.81
N GLY A 119 -3.09 11.25 -10.80
CA GLY A 119 -2.38 12.35 -10.14
C GLY A 119 -3.18 13.09 -9.06
N ASP A 120 -4.41 12.67 -8.81
CA ASP A 120 -5.31 13.19 -7.77
C ASP A 120 -4.84 12.86 -6.34
N ILE A 121 -4.21 11.70 -6.16
CA ILE A 121 -3.43 11.37 -4.96
C ILE A 121 -1.98 11.24 -5.39
N SER A 122 -1.11 12.12 -4.86
CA SER A 122 0.32 12.13 -5.17
C SER A 122 1.12 12.54 -3.95
N ALA A 123 2.44 12.29 -3.99
CA ALA A 123 3.34 12.75 -2.94
C ALA A 123 3.34 14.28 -2.89
N THR A 124 3.30 14.85 -1.68
CA THR A 124 3.20 16.30 -1.53
C THR A 124 4.40 17.00 -2.19
N PRO A 125 4.17 18.06 -2.99
CA PRO A 125 5.25 18.85 -3.58
C PRO A 125 6.21 19.37 -2.51
N ALA A 126 7.51 19.37 -2.82
CA ALA A 126 8.58 19.77 -1.90
C ALA A 126 8.68 18.95 -0.59
N ASN A 127 8.06 17.76 -0.51
CA ASN A 127 8.28 16.79 0.56
C ASN A 127 9.22 15.66 0.08
N PRO A 128 10.55 15.78 0.25
CA PRO A 128 11.52 14.81 -0.29
C PRO A 128 11.36 13.42 0.33
N TRP A 129 10.87 13.33 1.57
CA TRP A 129 10.64 12.07 2.24
C TRP A 129 9.53 11.27 1.56
N GLU A 130 8.37 11.88 1.33
CA GLU A 130 7.25 11.23 0.65
C GLU A 130 7.58 10.85 -0.79
N GLN A 131 8.28 11.73 -1.51
CA GLN A 131 8.68 11.48 -2.89
C GLN A 131 9.65 10.30 -3.00
N THR A 132 10.57 10.17 -2.03
CA THR A 132 11.51 9.04 -1.98
C THR A 132 10.76 7.73 -1.71
N VAL A 133 9.84 7.72 -0.74
CA VAL A 133 9.03 6.53 -0.43
C VAL A 133 8.14 6.15 -1.61
N ALA A 134 7.45 7.12 -2.22
CA ALA A 134 6.61 6.91 -3.38
C ALA A 134 7.41 6.31 -4.54
N SER A 135 8.61 6.85 -4.82
CA SER A 135 9.49 6.34 -5.88
C SER A 135 9.91 4.89 -5.63
N ALA A 136 10.27 4.52 -4.40
CA ALA A 136 10.60 3.14 -4.05
C ALA A 136 9.42 2.16 -4.22
N LEU A 137 8.21 2.60 -3.83
CA LEU A 137 6.99 1.82 -4.02
C LEU A 137 6.63 1.68 -5.51
N MET A 138 6.80 2.73 -6.31
CA MET A 138 6.57 2.69 -7.76
C MET A 138 7.54 1.75 -8.49
N ILE A 139 8.82 1.73 -8.13
CA ILE A 139 9.78 0.75 -8.68
C ILE A 139 9.32 -0.68 -8.40
N THR A 140 8.88 -0.94 -7.17
CA THR A 140 8.36 -2.26 -6.77
C THR A 140 7.10 -2.62 -7.56
N GLY A 141 6.18 -1.67 -7.72
CA GLY A 141 4.96 -1.83 -8.51
C GLY A 141 5.23 -2.11 -9.99
N ALA A 142 6.19 -1.38 -10.59
CA ALA A 142 6.58 -1.54 -11.98
C ALA A 142 7.16 -2.93 -12.27
N ILE A 143 8.01 -3.45 -11.38
CA ILE A 143 8.56 -4.82 -11.50
C ILE A 143 7.42 -5.85 -11.47
N MET A 144 6.49 -5.72 -10.53
CA MET A 144 5.34 -6.63 -10.42
C MET A 144 4.44 -6.57 -11.66
N TRP A 145 4.17 -5.36 -12.17
CA TRP A 145 3.35 -5.19 -13.37
C TRP A 145 4.01 -5.81 -14.61
N ALA A 146 5.32 -5.63 -14.78
CA ALA A 146 6.07 -6.27 -15.86
C ALA A 146 6.03 -7.81 -15.76
N GLN A 147 6.13 -8.37 -14.55
CA GLN A 147 6.01 -9.82 -14.32
C GLN A 147 4.61 -10.35 -14.67
N LEU A 148 3.55 -9.60 -14.36
CA LEU A 148 2.18 -9.98 -14.74
C LEU A 148 2.03 -10.05 -16.27
N ILE A 149 2.48 -9.02 -16.99
CA ILE A 149 2.44 -8.99 -18.45
C ILE A 149 3.26 -10.15 -19.04
N GLY A 150 4.47 -10.38 -18.53
CA GLY A 150 5.30 -11.49 -18.97
C GLY A 150 4.66 -12.87 -18.75
N THR A 151 3.92 -13.02 -17.64
CA THR A 151 3.16 -14.25 -17.36
C THR A 151 1.98 -14.40 -18.31
N PHE A 152 1.29 -13.31 -18.63
CA PHE A 152 0.14 -13.31 -19.55
C PHE A 152 0.56 -13.65 -20.99
N CYS A 153 1.69 -13.12 -21.47
CA CYS A 153 2.21 -13.45 -22.80
C CYS A 153 2.86 -14.83 -22.91
N GLY A 154 3.30 -15.41 -21.78
CA GLY A 154 3.91 -16.74 -21.72
C GLY A 154 2.91 -17.89 -21.59
N VAL A 155 1.64 -17.58 -21.35
CA VAL A 155 0.49 -18.51 -21.35
C VAL A 155 -0.10 -18.59 -22.74
#